data_AF-A0A7V4A5R6-F1
#
_entry.id   AF-A0A7V4A5R6-F1
#
_cell.length_a   1.000
_cell.length_b   1.000
_cell.length_c   1.000
_cell.angle_alpha   90.00
_cell.angle_beta   90.00
_cell.angle_gamma   90.00
#
_symmetry.space_group_name_H-M   'P 1'
#
loop_
_entity.id
_entity.type
_entity.pdbx_description
1 polymer ?
#
loop_
_entity_poly.entity_id
_entity_poly.type
_entity_poly.pdbx_seq_one_letter_code
_entity_poly.pdbx_strand_id
1 'polypeptide(L)'
;MKAFFFGVLMLLGALLFLTWIRVEVIHLGYVVTRLEKERQGLLERKKELTLEKELLTSPKELEQRAIEELGMKYPEDKEVLIIGD
;
A
#
# COMPACT_ATOMS: atom_id res chain seq x y z
N MET A 1 -23.13 32.76 -46.31
CA MET A 1 -22.65 31.37 -46.50
C MET A 1 -21.44 31.01 -45.64
N LYS A 2 -20.32 31.75 -45.70
CA LYS A 2 -19.09 31.42 -44.94
C LYS A 2 -19.28 31.41 -43.41
N ALA A 3 -19.99 32.39 -42.85
CA ALA A 3 -20.28 32.45 -41.41
C ALA A 3 -21.16 31.28 -40.93
N PHE A 4 -22.11 30.84 -41.76
CA PHE A 4 -22.94 29.67 -41.46
C PHE A 4 -22.10 28.39 -41.45
N PHE A 5 -21.22 28.19 -42.44
CA PHE A 5 -20.27 27.07 -42.47
C PHE A 5 -19.35 27.06 -41.25
N PHE A 6 -18.86 28.22 -40.83
CA PHE A 6 -18.00 28.34 -39.66
C PHE A 6 -18.75 27.98 -38.36
N GLY A 7 -20.00 28.42 -38.23
CA GLY A 7 -20.87 28.05 -37.10
C GLY A 7 -21.14 26.54 -37.04
N VAL A 8 -21.45 25.92 -38.18
CA VAL A 8 -21.65 24.45 -38.26
C VAL A 8 -20.35 23.71 -37.89
N LEU A 9 -19.21 24.16 -38.38
CA LEU A 9 -17.92 23.54 -38.07
C LEU A 9 -17.58 23.64 -36.57
N MET A 10 -17.84 24.80 -35.97
CA MET A 10 -17.62 25.03 -34.53
C MET A 10 -18.52 24.14 -33.67
N LEU A 11 -19.80 23.98 -34.07
CA LEU A 11 -20.73 23.08 -33.39
C LEU A 11 -20.27 21.62 -33.47
N LEU A 12 -19.85 21.16 -34.64
CA LEU A 12 -19.31 19.80 -34.82
C LEU A 12 -18.04 19.58 -33.98
N GLY A 13 -17.14 20.56 -33.96
CA GLY A 13 -15.95 20.51 -33.11
C GLY A 13 -16.30 20.43 -31.62
N ALA A 14 -17.26 21.23 -31.16
CA ALA A 14 -17.73 21.19 -29.78
C ALA A 14 -18.35 19.83 -29.40
N LEU A 15 -19.17 19.24 -30.29
CA LEU A 15 -19.76 17.92 -30.09
C LEU A 15 -18.69 16.83 -29.96
N LEU A 16 -17.69 16.83 -30.85
CA LEU A 16 -16.56 15.89 -30.78
C LEU A 16 -15.70 16.10 -29.54
N PHE A 17 -15.48 17.35 -29.14
CA PHE A 17 -14.71 17.65 -27.93
C PHE A 17 -15.43 17.19 -26.67
N LEU A 18 -16.75 17.35 -26.60
CA LEU A 18 -17.55 16.85 -25.49
C LEU A 18 -17.49 15.32 -25.38
N THR A 19 -17.62 14.60 -26.50
CA THR A 19 -17.51 13.14 -26.47
C THR A 19 -16.11 12.68 -26.09
N TRP A 20 -15.06 13.36 -26.57
CA TRP A 20 -13.69 13.10 -26.16
C TRP A 20 -13.48 13.26 -24.65
N ILE A 21 -13.91 14.39 -24.08
CA ILE A 21 -13.82 14.63 -22.62
C ILE A 21 -14.53 13.52 -21.84
N ARG A 22 -15.72 13.10 -22.29
CA ARG A 22 -16.47 12.03 -21.61
C ARG A 22 -15.67 10.74 -21.55
N VAL A 23 -15.01 10.36 -22.65
CA VAL A 23 -14.17 9.15 -22.70
C VAL A 23 -12.96 9.28 -21.78
N GLU A 24 -12.29 10.43 -21.79
CA GLU A 24 -11.12 10.69 -20.94
C GLU A 24 -11.46 10.60 -19.45
N VAL A 25 -12.59 11.19 -19.04
CA VAL A 25 -13.07 11.13 -17.65
C VAL A 25 -13.35 9.68 -17.21
N ILE A 26 -13.96 8.88 -18.09
CA ILE A 26 -14.22 7.46 -17.81
C ILE A 26 -12.89 6.71 -17.64
N HIS A 27 -11.94 6.90 -18.55
CA HIS A 27 -10.63 6.26 -18.47
C HIS A 27 -9.89 6.64 -17.18
N LEU A 28 -9.90 7.92 -16.81
CA LEU A 28 -9.29 8.40 -15.58
C LEU A 28 -9.94 7.77 -14.34
N GLY A 29 -11.27 7.64 -14.34
CA GLY A 29 -12.00 6.94 -13.28
C GLY A 29 -11.54 5.49 -13.12
N TYR A 30 -11.37 4.76 -14.23
CA TYR A 30 -10.83 3.40 -14.19
C TYR A 30 -9.40 3.33 -13.65
N VAL A 31 -8.54 4.28 -14.04
CA VAL A 31 -7.18 4.36 -13.53
C VAL A 31 -7.18 4.58 -12.01
N VAL A 32 -8.00 5.51 -11.52
CA VAL A 32 -8.15 5.77 -10.07
C VAL A 32 -8.61 4.52 -9.35
N THR A 33 -9.69 3.87 -9.81
CA THR A 33 -10.20 2.65 -9.17
C THR A 33 -9.17 1.52 -9.17
N ARG A 34 -8.36 1.38 -10.22
CA ARG A 34 -7.27 0.40 -10.26
C ARG A 34 -6.21 0.71 -9.21
N LEU A 35 -5.76 1.96 -9.14
CA LEU A 35 -4.75 2.40 -8.17
C LEU A 35 -5.24 2.27 -6.73
N GLU A 36 -6.53 2.53 -6.47
CA GLU A 36 -7.13 2.34 -5.15
C GLU A 36 -7.14 0.86 -4.74
N LYS A 37 -7.49 -0.05 -5.66
CA LYS A 37 -7.42 -1.49 -5.40
C LYS A 37 -6.00 -1.96 -5.12
N GLU A 38 -5.04 -1.49 -5.91
CA GLU A 38 -3.63 -1.82 -5.71
C GLU A 38 -3.12 -1.31 -4.36
N ARG A 39 -3.43 -0.06 -4.01
CA ARG A 39 -3.12 0.52 -2.70
C ARG A 39 -3.72 -0.31 -1.57
N GLN A 40 -4.99 -0.71 -1.69
CA GLN A 40 -5.66 -1.51 -0.66
C GLN A 40 -4.99 -2.88 -0.48
N GLY A 41 -4.66 -3.56 -1.57
CA GLY A 41 -3.92 -4.83 -1.51
C GLY A 41 -2.54 -4.69 -0.86
N LEU A 42 -1.83 -3.59 -1.14
CA LEU A 42 -0.54 -3.30 -0.49
C LEU A 42 -0.70 -3.03 1.02
N LEU A 43 -1.76 -2.34 1.44
CA LEU A 43 -2.04 -2.10 2.85
C LEU A 43 -2.37 -3.40 3.61
N GLU A 44 -3.16 -4.27 3.00
CA GLU A 44 -3.46 -5.60 3.54
C GLU A 44 -2.20 -6.42 3.69
N ARG A 45 -1.36 -6.49 2.65
CA ARG A 45 -0.09 -7.22 2.71
C ARG A 45 0.86 -6.66 3.76
N LYS A 46 0.93 -5.33 3.90
CA LYS A 46 1.72 -4.69 4.96
C LYS A 46 1.23 -5.10 6.34
N LYS A 47 -0.09 -5.14 6.56
CA LYS A 47 -0.68 -5.57 7.84
C LYS A 47 -0.33 -7.01 8.16
N GLU A 48 -0.47 -7.91 7.20
CA GLU A 48 -0.06 -9.32 7.33
C GLU A 48 1.42 -9.45 7.69
N LEU A 49 2.30 -8.79 6.93
CA LEU A 49 3.74 -8.83 7.17
C LEU A 49 4.12 -8.26 8.54
N THR A 50 3.40 -7.24 9.01
CA THR A 50 3.62 -6.67 10.34
C THR A 50 3.28 -7.69 11.42
N LEU A 51 2.14 -8.38 11.29
CA LEU A 51 1.75 -9.45 12.22
C LEU A 51 2.72 -10.63 12.17
N GLU A 52 3.14 -11.07 10.99
CA GLU A 52 4.12 -12.14 10.83
C GLU A 52 5.45 -11.77 11.48
N LYS A 53 5.91 -10.53 11.29
CA LYS A 53 7.11 -10.02 11.94
C LYS A 53 6.95 -10.00 13.46
N GLU A 54 5.83 -9.54 13.99
CA GLU A 54 5.57 -9.51 15.45
C GLU A 54 5.53 -10.92 16.04
N LEU A 55 4.95 -11.89 15.33
CA LEU A 55 4.96 -13.30 15.74
C LEU A 55 6.38 -13.87 15.76
N LEU A 56 7.14 -13.68 14.67
CA LEU A 56 8.54 -14.13 14.56
C LEU A 56 9.47 -13.43 15.56
N THR A 57 9.16 -12.19 15.94
CA THR A 57 9.93 -11.41 16.91
C THR A 57 9.31 -11.46 18.31
N SER A 58 8.34 -12.36 18.53
CA SER A 58 7.71 -12.46 19.85
C SER A 58 8.79 -12.90 20.86
N PRO A 59 8.81 -12.34 22.09
CA PRO A 59 9.81 -12.68 23.09
C PRO A 59 9.95 -14.19 23.32
N LYS A 60 8.84 -14.93 23.22
CA LYS A 60 8.79 -16.38 23.36
C LYS A 60 9.51 -17.12 22.21
N GLU A 61 9.31 -16.70 20.95
CA GLU A 61 10.02 -17.26 19.80
C GLU A 61 11.51 -16.89 19.83
N LEU A 62 11.83 -15.66 20.23
CA LEU A 62 13.21 -15.21 20.42
C LEU A 62 13.93 -15.99 21.51
N GLU A 63 13.27 -16.23 22.64
CA GLU A 63 13.79 -17.02 23.75
C GLU A 63 13.97 -18.48 23.35
N GLN A 64 12.99 -19.05 22.63
CA GLN A 64 13.10 -20.41 22.11
C GLN A 64 14.28 -20.55 21.14
N ARG A 65 14.45 -19.63 20.19
CA ARG A 65 15.64 -19.64 19.31
C ARG A 65 16.94 -19.40 20.07
N ALA A 66 16.95 -18.53 21.07
CA ALA A 66 18.12 -18.29 21.90
C ALA A 66 18.55 -19.57 22.64
N ILE A 67 17.61 -20.33 23.17
CA ILE A 67 17.89 -21.58 23.88
C ILE A 67 18.23 -22.72 22.90
N GLU A 68 17.43 -22.91 21.86
CA GLU A 68 17.52 -24.07 20.95
C GLU A 68 18.59 -23.91 19.88
N GLU A 69 18.70 -22.74 19.24
CA GLU A 69 19.65 -22.51 18.13
C GLU A 69 20.98 -21.92 18.63
N LEU A 70 20.93 -21.02 19.61
CA LEU A 70 22.12 -20.33 20.12
C LEU A 70 22.70 -20.96 21.39
N GLY A 71 22.03 -21.98 21.95
CA GLY A 71 22.48 -22.68 23.17
C GLY A 71 22.56 -21.78 24.40
N MET A 72 21.84 -20.65 24.39
CA MET A 72 21.78 -19.74 25.53
C MET A 72 21.08 -20.43 26.70
N LYS A 73 21.64 -20.28 27.89
CA LYS A 73 21.05 -20.73 29.14
C LYS A 73 20.73 -19.52 30.00
N TYR A 74 19.72 -19.64 30.86
CA TYR A 74 19.48 -18.64 31.88
C TYR A 74 20.73 -18.48 32.75
N PRO A 75 21.18 -17.24 33.03
CA PRO A 75 22.30 -17.00 33.90
C PRO A 75 21.97 -17.44 35.33
N GLU A 76 22.95 -17.96 36.05
CA GLU A 76 22.77 -18.30 37.47
C GLU A 76 22.74 -17.03 38.32
N ASP A 77 22.10 -17.08 39.50
CA ASP A 77 21.96 -15.92 40.41
C ASP A 77 23.30 -15.24 40.77
N LYS A 78 24.41 -15.97 40.64
CA LYS A 78 25.78 -15.50 40.90
C LYS A 78 26.42 -14.76 39.73
N GLU A 79 25.84 -14.88 38.54
CA GLU A 79 26.31 -14.30 37.28
C GLU A 79 25.53 -13.03 36.90
N VAL A 80 24.46 -12.70 37.65
CA VAL A 80 23.62 -11.53 37.44
C VAL A 80 23.98 -10.42 38.43
N LEU A 81 24.49 -9.29 37.93
CA LEU A 81 24.72 -8.08 38.72
C LEU A 81 23.61 -7.06 38.42
N ILE A 82 22.66 -6.91 39.34
CA ILE A 82 21.62 -5.87 39.23
C ILE A 82 22.24 -4.55 39.70
N ILE A 83 22.38 -3.59 38.79
CA ILE A 83 22.85 -2.23 39.12
C ILE A 83 21.62 -1.34 39.30
N GLY A 84 21.33 -0.99 40.54
CA GLY A 84 20.31 -0.02 40.91
C GLY A 84 20.39 0.31 42.41
N ASP A 85 20.62 1.58 42.71
CA ASP A 85 20.24 2.22 43.98
C ASP A 85 18.81 2.77 43.84
#